data_AF-A0A519QM30-F1
#
_entry.id   AF-A0A519QM30-F1
#
_cell.length_a   1.000
_cell.length_b   1.000
_cell.length_c   1.000
_cell.angle_alpha   90.00
_cell.angle_beta   90.00
_cell.angle_gamma   90.00
#
_symmetry.space_group_name_H-M   'P 1'
#
loop_
_entity.id
_entity.type
_entity.pdbx_description
1 polymer ?
#
loop_
_entity_poly.entity_id
_entity_poly.type
_entity_poly.pdbx_seq_one_letter_code
_entity_poly.pdbx_strand_id
1 'polypeptide(L)'
;MKFWNKKEKATENQRTATKTDVLHGLHLRSAYFENNIPNHELFRPEFEISEKINSILEKKDALTKSDVDDILNLLNDFEKIEHYDGSGWYDYQIQLAYFLRLSGFDTEVKNRKPLAANR
;
A
#
# COMPACT_ATOMS: atom_id res chain seq x y z
N MET A 1 54.51 1.75 15.50
CA MET A 1 53.16 2.23 15.13
C MET A 1 52.39 1.07 14.52
N LYS A 2 51.30 0.63 15.17
CA LYS A 2 50.43 -0.45 14.67
C LYS A 2 49.31 0.19 13.84
N PHE A 3 49.31 -0.07 12.53
CA PHE A 3 48.19 0.30 11.66
C PHE A 3 47.03 -0.66 11.94
N TRP A 4 45.95 -0.15 12.54
CA TRP A 4 44.68 -0.85 12.60
C TRP A 4 43.77 -0.32 11.50
N ASN A 5 43.67 -1.10 10.43
CA ASN A 5 42.76 -0.86 9.31
C ASN A 5 41.40 -1.49 9.66
N LYS A 6 40.54 -0.76 10.39
CA LYS A 6 39.16 -1.20 10.65
C LYS A 6 38.19 -0.45 9.72
N LYS A 7 38.15 -0.91 8.47
CA LYS A 7 36.98 -0.72 7.58
C LYS A 7 36.33 -2.08 7.38
N GLU A 8 35.83 -2.65 8.47
CA GLU A 8 34.78 -3.66 8.36
C GLU A 8 33.50 -2.90 8.06
N LYS A 9 33.21 -2.73 6.77
CA LYS A 9 31.90 -2.32 6.30
C LYS A 9 30.92 -3.36 6.83
N ALA A 10 30.02 -2.95 7.72
CA ALA A 10 28.81 -3.69 7.99
C ALA A 10 28.09 -3.84 6.65
N THR A 11 28.08 -5.05 6.08
CA THR A 11 27.11 -5.44 5.06
C THR A 11 25.77 -5.48 5.75
N GLU A 12 25.10 -4.33 5.77
CA GLU A 12 23.69 -4.22 6.09
C GLU A 12 22.94 -5.07 5.08
N ASN A 13 22.54 -6.26 5.52
CA ASN A 13 21.76 -7.21 4.75
C ASN A 13 20.36 -6.61 4.62
N GLN A 14 20.15 -5.73 3.64
CA GLN A 14 18.85 -5.11 3.36
C GLN A 14 17.88 -6.23 2.94
N ARG A 15 17.14 -6.74 3.91
CA ARG A 15 16.10 -7.75 3.67
C ARG A 15 14.95 -7.06 2.95
N THR A 16 14.80 -7.33 1.65
CA THR A 16 13.65 -6.83 0.87
C THR A 16 12.37 -7.50 1.40
N ALA A 17 11.34 -6.69 1.68
CA ALA A 17 10.05 -7.20 2.16
C ALA A 17 9.43 -8.19 1.15
N THR A 18 8.90 -9.30 1.67
CA THR A 18 8.21 -10.34 0.89
C THR A 18 6.77 -9.94 0.59
N LYS A 19 6.09 -10.65 -0.33
CA LYS A 19 4.65 -10.42 -0.58
C LYS A 19 3.81 -10.54 0.69
N THR A 20 4.13 -11.52 1.54
CA THR A 20 3.43 -11.73 2.81
C THR A 20 3.63 -10.57 3.77
N ASP A 21 4.84 -10.02 3.86
CA ASP A 21 5.12 -8.85 4.72
C ASP A 21 4.33 -7.62 4.26
N VAL A 22 4.25 -7.40 2.93
CA VAL A 22 3.53 -6.27 2.35
C VAL A 22 2.02 -6.46 2.49
N LEU A 23 1.50 -7.68 2.28
CA LEU A 23 0.09 -7.99 2.50
C LEU A 23 -0.31 -7.76 3.96
N HIS A 24 0.53 -8.18 4.91
CA HIS A 24 0.31 -7.87 6.33
C HIS A 24 0.24 -6.35 6.58
N GLY A 25 1.12 -5.57 5.95
CA GLY A 25 1.07 -4.10 6.00
C GLY A 25 -0.24 -3.52 5.47
N LEU A 26 -0.78 -4.06 4.37
CA LEU A 26 -2.08 -3.66 3.82
C LEU A 26 -3.24 -3.97 4.80
N HIS A 27 -3.19 -5.09 5.51
CA HIS A 27 -4.18 -5.40 6.56
C HIS A 27 -4.07 -4.46 7.75
N LEU A 28 -2.85 -4.13 8.20
CA LEU A 28 -2.65 -3.16 9.27
C LEU A 28 -3.21 -1.77 8.90
N ARG A 29 -3.10 -1.37 7.63
CA ARG A 29 -3.72 -0.14 7.12
C ARG A 29 -5.25 -0.23 7.04
N SER A 30 -5.80 -1.35 6.57
CA SER A 30 -7.25 -1.59 6.59
C SER A 30 -7.82 -1.50 8.01
N ALA A 31 -7.19 -2.17 8.98
CA ALA A 31 -7.58 -2.12 10.38
C ALA A 31 -7.43 -0.71 10.98
N TYR A 32 -6.43 0.07 10.55
CA TYR A 32 -6.33 1.47 10.96
C TYR A 32 -7.56 2.28 10.52
N PHE A 33 -8.04 2.11 9.29
CA PHE A 33 -9.27 2.78 8.85
C PHE A 33 -10.48 2.35 9.69
N GLU A 34 -10.67 1.04 9.88
CA GLU A 34 -11.76 0.48 10.69
C GLU A 34 -11.81 1.08 12.10
N ASN A 35 -10.66 1.10 12.78
CA ASN A 35 -10.53 1.59 14.15
C ASN A 35 -10.80 3.11 14.28
N ASN A 36 -10.72 3.87 13.18
CA ASN A 36 -10.99 5.30 13.19
C ASN A 36 -12.41 5.67 12.74
N ILE A 37 -13.21 4.72 12.25
CA ILE A 37 -14.63 4.95 11.89
C ILE A 37 -15.43 5.57 13.05
N PRO A 38 -15.29 5.13 14.33
CA PRO A 38 -16.01 5.76 15.44
C PRO A 38 -15.64 7.23 15.69
N ASN A 39 -14.44 7.63 15.27
CA ASN A 39 -13.94 9.00 15.44
C ASN A 39 -14.28 9.89 14.23
N HIS A 40 -14.33 9.32 13.03
CA HIS A 40 -14.64 10.04 11.81
C HIS A 40 -15.20 9.13 10.71
N GLU A 41 -16.42 9.40 10.22
CA GLU A 41 -17.08 8.51 9.24
C GLU A 41 -16.38 8.45 7.88
N LEU A 42 -15.58 9.47 7.52
CA LEU A 42 -14.77 9.47 6.29
C LEU A 42 -13.73 8.33 6.21
N PHE A 43 -13.46 7.61 7.30
CA PHE A 43 -12.64 6.38 7.24
C PHE A 43 -13.41 5.16 6.71
N ARG A 44 -14.75 5.18 6.74
CA ARG A 44 -15.57 4.04 6.30
C ARG A 44 -15.35 3.69 4.82
N PRO A 45 -15.36 4.66 3.88
CA PRO A 45 -15.06 4.35 2.48
C PRO A 45 -13.66 3.74 2.29
N GLU A 46 -12.66 4.25 3.02
CA GLU A 46 -11.27 3.77 2.95
C GLU A 46 -11.15 2.33 3.45
N PHE A 47 -11.84 2.00 4.54
CA PHE A 47 -11.93 0.63 5.05
C PHE A 47 -12.62 -0.32 4.06
N GLU A 48 -13.78 0.06 3.55
CA GLU A 48 -14.55 -0.81 2.65
C GLU A 48 -13.80 -1.12 1.35
N ILE A 49 -13.07 -0.16 0.81
CA ILE A 49 -12.28 -0.37 -0.41
C ILE A 49 -11.01 -1.18 -0.13
N SER A 50 -10.32 -0.93 1.00
CA SER A 50 -9.13 -1.69 1.37
C SER A 50 -9.45 -3.16 1.64
N GLU A 51 -10.58 -3.45 2.30
CA GLU A 51 -11.02 -4.83 2.53
C GLU A 51 -11.34 -5.58 1.23
N LYS A 52 -11.99 -4.90 0.28
CA LYS A 52 -12.28 -5.48 -1.04
C LYS A 52 -10.98 -5.83 -1.77
N ILE A 53 -10.02 -4.91 -1.81
CA ILE A 53 -8.73 -5.13 -2.46
C ILE A 53 -7.96 -6.26 -1.74
N ASN A 54 -7.83 -6.20 -0.42
CA ASN A 54 -7.13 -7.22 0.37
C ASN A 54 -7.72 -8.62 0.13
N SER A 55 -9.04 -8.72 0.07
CA SER A 55 -9.73 -9.99 -0.25
C SER A 55 -9.36 -10.56 -1.62
N ILE A 56 -9.07 -9.72 -2.62
CA ILE A 56 -8.61 -10.18 -3.95
C ILE A 56 -7.19 -10.73 -3.84
N LEU A 57 -6.33 -10.05 -3.07
CA LEU A 57 -4.94 -10.44 -2.87
C LEU A 57 -4.79 -11.75 -2.08
N GLU A 58 -5.65 -12.00 -1.09
CA GLU A 58 -5.61 -13.20 -0.24
C GLU A 58 -6.10 -14.46 -0.96
N LYS A 59 -7.10 -14.35 -1.83
CA LYS A 59 -7.79 -15.51 -2.41
C LYS A 59 -6.95 -16.24 -3.46
N LYS A 60 -5.81 -15.68 -3.90
CA LYS A 60 -5.07 -16.18 -5.06
C LYS A 60 -3.58 -16.23 -4.81
N ASP A 61 -2.99 -17.42 -5.02
CA ASP A 61 -1.54 -17.61 -4.97
C ASP A 61 -0.79 -16.78 -6.03
N ALA A 62 -1.43 -16.54 -7.17
CA ALA A 62 -0.92 -15.70 -8.26
C ALA A 62 -2.04 -14.82 -8.81
N LEU A 63 -1.76 -13.51 -8.92
CA LEU A 63 -2.67 -12.57 -9.53
C LEU A 63 -2.68 -12.74 -11.05
N THR A 64 -3.87 -12.66 -11.64
CA THR A 64 -4.05 -12.55 -13.09
C THR A 64 -4.12 -11.08 -13.48
N LYS A 65 -3.99 -10.80 -14.79
CA LYS A 65 -4.22 -9.44 -15.30
C LYS A 65 -5.62 -8.92 -14.97
N SER A 66 -6.65 -9.78 -15.06
CA SER A 66 -8.02 -9.41 -14.71
C SER A 66 -8.13 -8.95 -13.25
N ASP A 67 -7.42 -9.61 -12.33
CA ASP A 67 -7.43 -9.23 -10.91
C ASP A 67 -6.83 -7.84 -10.70
N VAL A 68 -5.74 -7.54 -11.42
CA VAL A 68 -5.10 -6.23 -11.36
C VAL A 68 -5.99 -5.17 -11.99
N ASP A 69 -6.65 -5.46 -13.11
CA ASP A 69 -7.61 -4.55 -13.74
C ASP A 69 -8.79 -4.24 -12.79
N ASP A 70 -9.30 -5.26 -12.08
CA ASP A 70 -10.36 -5.09 -11.06
C ASP A 70 -9.90 -4.18 -9.91
N ILE A 71 -8.68 -4.38 -9.39
CA ILE A 71 -8.08 -3.52 -8.36
C ILE A 71 -7.94 -2.08 -8.87
N LEU A 72 -7.44 -1.89 -10.09
CA LEU A 72 -7.27 -0.55 -10.68
C LEU A 72 -8.60 0.17 -10.88
N ASN A 73 -9.66 -0.56 -11.27
CA ASN A 73 -11.00 0.00 -11.37
C ASN A 73 -11.51 0.47 -10.01
N LEU A 74 -11.36 -0.36 -8.96
CA LEU A 74 -11.70 0.02 -7.59
C LEU A 74 -10.97 1.30 -7.14
N LEU A 75 -9.67 1.40 -7.41
CA LEU A 75 -8.89 2.60 -7.07
C LEU A 75 -9.33 3.85 -7.84
N ASN A 76 -9.65 3.71 -9.13
CA ASN A 76 -10.08 4.82 -9.97
C ASN A 76 -11.47 5.34 -9.58
N ASP A 77 -12.37 4.44 -9.22
CA ASP A 77 -13.70 4.80 -8.71
C ASP A 77 -13.59 5.50 -7.36
N PHE A 78 -12.65 5.06 -6.52
CA PHE A 78 -12.45 5.61 -5.18
C PHE A 78 -11.77 6.98 -5.16
N GLU A 79 -10.97 7.35 -6.17
CA GLU A 79 -10.25 8.64 -6.22
C GLU A 79 -11.17 9.87 -6.20
N LYS A 80 -12.46 9.69 -6.49
CA LYS A 80 -13.46 10.76 -6.49
C LYS A 80 -14.16 10.95 -5.14
N ILE A 81 -13.86 10.09 -4.16
CA ILE A 81 -14.50 10.09 -2.85
C ILE A 81 -13.73 11.04 -1.92
N GLU A 82 -14.45 11.70 -1.02
CA GLU A 82 -13.84 12.55 0.00
C GLU A 82 -13.09 11.68 1.02
N HIS A 83 -11.84 12.06 1.29
CA HIS A 83 -10.97 11.41 2.26
C HIS A 83 -10.84 12.28 3.51
N TYR A 84 -10.56 11.69 4.67
CA TYR A 84 -10.33 12.45 5.91
C TYR A 84 -9.18 13.46 5.76
N ASP A 85 -7.95 12.96 5.60
CA ASP A 85 -6.77 13.76 5.24
C ASP A 85 -5.98 13.16 4.07
N GLY A 86 -6.38 11.95 3.60
CA GLY A 86 -5.79 11.22 2.49
C GLY A 86 -4.43 10.56 2.79
N SER A 87 -3.82 10.79 3.95
CA SER A 87 -2.47 10.31 4.26
C SER A 87 -2.44 8.78 4.43
N GLY A 88 -3.39 8.23 5.18
CA GLY A 88 -3.52 6.79 5.36
C GLY A 88 -3.85 6.07 4.05
N TRP A 89 -4.71 6.66 3.22
CA TRP A 89 -5.05 6.13 1.90
C TRP A 89 -3.84 6.13 0.95
N TYR A 90 -3.06 7.21 0.93
CA TYR A 90 -1.84 7.28 0.12
C TYR A 90 -0.81 6.22 0.54
N ASP A 91 -0.60 6.01 1.84
CA ASP A 91 0.26 4.94 2.36
C ASP A 91 -0.22 3.54 1.92
N TYR A 92 -1.53 3.31 1.93
CA TYR A 92 -2.12 2.07 1.45
C TYR A 92 -1.80 1.86 -0.04
N GLN A 93 -1.96 2.90 -0.87
CA GLN A 93 -1.66 2.84 -2.30
C GLN A 93 -0.18 2.55 -2.60
N ILE A 94 0.75 3.13 -1.84
CA ILE A 94 2.19 2.84 -1.99
C ILE A 94 2.47 1.36 -1.73
N GLN A 95 1.92 0.81 -0.65
CA GLN A 95 2.11 -0.60 -0.30
C GLN A 95 1.47 -1.51 -1.34
N LEU A 96 0.29 -1.15 -1.85
CA LEU A 96 -0.40 -1.91 -2.89
C LEU A 96 0.41 -1.92 -4.20
N ALA A 97 0.92 -0.77 -4.64
CA ALA A 97 1.78 -0.69 -5.83
C ALA A 97 3.04 -1.58 -5.66
N TYR A 98 3.64 -1.57 -4.47
CA TYR A 98 4.78 -2.43 -4.18
C TYR A 98 4.39 -3.92 -4.19
N PHE A 99 3.24 -4.30 -3.64
CA PHE A 99 2.72 -5.67 -3.71
C PHE A 99 2.50 -6.15 -5.16
N LEU A 100 1.90 -5.30 -6.00
CA LEU A 100 1.64 -5.61 -7.41
C LEU A 100 2.95 -5.79 -8.18
N ARG A 101 3.96 -4.96 -7.89
CA ARG A 101 5.30 -5.10 -8.46
C ARG A 101 5.98 -6.41 -8.06
N LEU A 102 5.90 -6.80 -6.77
CA LEU A 102 6.38 -8.12 -6.32
C LEU A 102 5.62 -9.27 -7.01
N SER A 103 4.41 -9.01 -7.48
CA SER A 103 3.57 -9.95 -8.22
C SER A 103 3.79 -9.94 -9.74
N GLY A 104 4.77 -9.18 -10.24
CA GLY A 104 5.12 -9.13 -11.66
C GLY A 104 4.31 -8.14 -12.48
N PHE A 105 3.53 -7.27 -11.83
CA PHE A 105 2.75 -6.22 -12.49
C PHE A 105 3.40 -4.86 -12.24
N ASP A 106 3.81 -4.20 -13.32
CA ASP A 106 4.31 -2.83 -13.23
C ASP A 106 3.13 -1.87 -13.24
N THR A 107 2.67 -1.48 -12.05
CA THR A 107 1.73 -0.39 -11.91
C THR A 107 2.54 0.90 -11.89
N GLU A 108 2.87 1.44 -13.06
CA GLU A 108 3.32 2.82 -13.13
C GLU A 108 2.22 3.69 -12.50
N VAL A 109 2.45 4.18 -11.28
CA VAL A 109 1.60 5.19 -10.64
C VAL A 109 1.89 6.52 -11.36
N LYS A 110 1.53 6.60 -12.64
CA LYS A 110 1.67 7.80 -13.45
C LYS A 110 0.64 8.82 -12.95
N ASN A 111 1.14 9.90 -12.35
CA ASN A 111 0.43 11.17 -12.13
C ASN A 111 -0.75 11.17 -11.13
N ARG A 112 -0.57 10.69 -9.91
CA ARG A 112 -1.42 11.19 -8.80
C ARG A 112 -0.83 12.51 -8.32
N LYS A 113 -1.40 13.63 -8.75
CA LYS A 113 -1.14 14.92 -8.10
C LYS A 113 -1.53 14.75 -6.62
N PRO A 114 -0.68 15.12 -5.65
CA PRO A 114 -1.14 15.21 -4.27
C PRO A 114 -2.39 16.08 -4.27
N LEU A 115 -3.50 15.57 -3.69
CA LEU A 115 -4.70 16.35 -3.46
C LEU A 115 -4.25 17.62 -2.75
N ALA A 116 -4.41 18.76 -3.43
CA ALA A 116 -4.04 20.04 -2.89
C ALA A 116 -4.82 20.21 -1.59
N ALA A 117 -4.09 20.36 -0.48
CA ALA A 117 -4.65 20.78 0.80
C ALA A 117 -5.35 22.13 0.57
N ASN A 118 -6.67 22.09 0.38
CA ASN A 118 -7.49 23.28 0.43
C ASN A 118 -7.55 23.70 1.90
N ARG A 119 -6.66 24.65 2.22
CA ARG A 119 -6.74 25.51 3.40
C ARG A 119 -7.96 26.42 3.32
#